data_AF-A0A150L7H2-F1
#
_entry.id   AF-A0A150L7H2-F1
#
_cell.length_a   1.000
_cell.length_b   1.000
_cell.length_c   1.000
_cell.angle_alpha   90.00
_cell.angle_beta   90.00
_cell.angle_gamma   90.00
#
_symmetry.space_group_name_H-M   'P 1'
#
loop_
_entity.id
_entity.type
_entity.pdbx_description
1 polymer ?
#
loop_
_entity_poly.entity_id
_entity_poly.type
_entity_poly.pdbx_seq_one_letter_code
_entity_poly.pdbx_strand_id
1 'polypeptide(L)'
;MATRGRELLTHDQREEFVKIPLDISDHELGAYYTLSQFDHEIIKRHRRDHNRLGFAVQLCVLRYPGWSLTDVEPIPKNVLHYIARQINVDPNAFDLYAQRIPTKYEHLEEIKQVYGYKSFSLSEYRKAARVLLQTALKSGNIMYLLTTLKDELRKQKIILPGITTMERLVWETRKRAEEKVFNTLTSFLSDWQKQKLNELITPSFKNKRTPLAWLREIPGQSSPDAFLKVIDRLKYIREIGLKVNTDKIHPNRLLQLARVGSRYDSNAFNKFTNENKRYAIIVAYLLTLSQDLIDQAIEIHDRQMMILQSKGRKQQEEIQKENGKSLNEKIVLFTDIGVALIKARNEGLDPFKAIETIMPWGKIVESVEEAKLLARPMDYDYLDLLQTRYSYLRKYSRTLLNELEFGSTQAAKLNIIFGYVQNKNVNDPHNLGKSALVHLIDFMLLKEVKKGSYFYNKKKVFKDHTFYLEIELNNGEYLTIRRSFNNITRVDMKILEYSSELLECDEWDYTNLVLNTTSENVTPATAILNEKLNFDILRN
;
A
#
# COMPACT_ATOMS: atom_id res chain seq x y z
N MET A 1 35.41 35.32 13.31
CA MET A 1 35.76 33.94 13.73
C MET A 1 34.56 33.02 13.50
N ALA A 2 34.77 32.03 12.62
CA ALA A 2 33.97 30.83 12.33
C ALA A 2 32.45 30.95 11.99
N THR A 3 32.15 31.57 10.84
CA THR A 3 30.89 31.41 10.08
C THR A 3 30.81 30.10 9.27
N ARG A 4 31.73 29.15 9.48
CA ARG A 4 31.84 27.90 8.69
C ARG A 4 30.61 26.98 8.77
N GLY A 5 29.74 27.15 9.77
CA GLY A 5 28.54 26.31 9.94
C GLY A 5 27.34 26.67 9.05
N ARG A 6 27.40 27.79 8.32
CA ARG A 6 26.30 28.30 7.47
C ARG A 6 26.62 28.26 5.97
N GLU A 7 27.84 27.88 5.62
CA GLU A 7 28.26 27.66 4.25
C GLU A 7 27.72 26.29 3.81
N LEU A 8 26.90 26.30 2.77
CA LEU A 8 26.24 25.11 2.24
C LEU A 8 26.92 24.59 0.97
N LEU A 9 27.55 25.49 0.22
CA LEU A 9 28.22 25.23 -1.05
C LEU A 9 29.74 25.36 -0.90
N THR A 10 30.48 24.58 -1.70
CA THR A 10 31.91 24.82 -1.94
C THR A 10 32.12 26.12 -2.71
N HIS A 11 33.35 26.62 -2.76
CA HIS A 11 33.68 27.81 -3.55
C HIS A 11 33.29 27.62 -5.03
N ASP A 12 33.68 26.51 -5.63
CA ASP A 12 33.38 26.19 -7.03
C ASP A 12 31.87 26.10 -7.29
N GLN A 13 31.12 25.49 -6.36
CA GLN A 13 29.66 25.42 -6.46
C GLN A 13 28.99 26.80 -6.36
N ARG A 14 29.54 27.73 -5.55
CA ARG A 14 29.05 29.11 -5.50
C ARG A 14 29.30 29.82 -6.81
N GLU A 15 30.49 29.64 -7.38
CA GLU A 15 30.84 30.24 -8.66
C GLU A 15 29.92 29.73 -9.76
N GLU A 16 29.73 28.41 -9.88
CA GLU A 16 28.84 27.78 -10.85
C GLU A 16 27.39 28.23 -10.70
N PHE A 17 26.92 28.42 -9.47
CA PHE A 17 25.54 28.81 -9.20
C PHE A 17 25.23 30.28 -9.54
N VAL A 18 26.22 31.16 -9.40
CA VAL A 18 26.11 32.61 -9.61
C VAL A 18 26.51 33.03 -11.02
N LYS A 19 27.60 32.48 -11.56
CA LYS A 19 28.15 32.87 -12.87
C LYS A 19 27.31 32.31 -14.01
N ILE A 20 27.50 32.89 -15.19
CA ILE A 20 26.92 32.39 -16.43
C ILE A 20 27.86 31.31 -16.99
N PRO A 21 27.35 30.10 -17.32
CA PRO A 21 28.18 29.06 -17.95
C PRO A 21 28.86 29.55 -19.23
N LEU A 22 30.14 29.19 -19.41
CA LEU A 22 30.91 29.58 -20.59
C LEU A 22 30.36 28.94 -21.87
N ASP A 23 29.80 27.74 -21.75
CA ASP A 23 29.21 26.89 -22.78
C ASP A 23 27.69 27.08 -22.93
N ILE A 24 27.16 28.25 -22.53
CA ILE A 24 25.74 28.57 -22.68
C ILE A 24 25.25 28.34 -24.12
N SER A 25 24.15 27.61 -24.25
CA SER A 25 23.61 27.23 -25.55
C SER A 25 22.95 28.40 -26.28
N ASP A 26 22.89 28.35 -27.62
CA ASP A 26 22.17 29.35 -28.43
C ASP A 26 20.69 29.46 -28.05
N HIS A 27 20.08 28.36 -27.62
CA HIS A 27 18.71 28.34 -27.12
C HIS A 27 18.56 29.13 -25.81
N GLU A 28 19.49 28.97 -24.85
CA GLU A 28 19.48 29.73 -23.60
C GLU A 28 19.80 31.23 -23.82
N LEU A 29 20.72 31.53 -24.76
CA LEU A 29 20.97 32.89 -25.23
C LEU A 29 19.68 33.52 -25.78
N GLY A 30 19.00 32.81 -26.68
CA GLY A 30 17.73 33.24 -27.25
C GLY A 30 16.63 33.46 -26.20
N ALA A 31 16.54 32.57 -25.21
CA ALA A 31 15.50 32.61 -24.18
C ALA A 31 15.68 33.74 -23.17
N TYR A 32 16.91 34.01 -22.73
CA TYR A 32 17.16 34.92 -21.60
C TYR A 32 17.82 36.26 -21.96
N TYR A 33 18.54 36.32 -23.07
CA TYR A 33 19.39 37.47 -23.43
C TYR A 33 18.89 38.24 -24.67
N THR A 34 17.72 37.87 -25.20
CA THR A 34 17.10 38.60 -26.31
C THR A 34 16.35 39.83 -25.79
N LEU A 35 16.64 40.98 -26.40
CA LEU A 35 16.09 42.28 -26.08
C LEU A 35 14.81 42.52 -26.89
N SER A 36 13.75 42.93 -26.20
CA SER A 36 12.49 43.36 -26.80
C SER A 36 12.60 44.72 -27.47
N GLN A 37 11.63 45.10 -28.30
CA GLN A 37 11.57 46.45 -28.88
C GLN A 37 11.56 47.54 -27.81
N PHE A 38 10.83 47.32 -26.71
CA PHE A 38 10.80 48.23 -25.57
C PHE A 38 12.19 48.37 -24.93
N ASP A 39 12.93 47.27 -24.80
CA ASP A 39 14.30 47.31 -24.25
C ASP A 39 15.21 48.19 -25.11
N HIS A 40 15.13 48.06 -26.44
CA HIS A 40 15.91 48.87 -27.38
C HIS A 40 15.59 50.37 -27.25
N GLU A 41 14.33 50.74 -27.04
CA GLU A 41 13.92 52.13 -26.84
C GLU A 41 14.50 52.74 -25.57
N ILE A 42 14.54 51.97 -24.47
CA ILE A 42 15.15 52.41 -23.21
C ILE A 42 16.67 52.51 -23.37
N ILE A 43 17.31 51.46 -23.91
CA ILE A 43 18.78 51.41 -24.09
C ILE A 43 19.28 52.57 -24.96
N LYS A 44 18.54 52.96 -25.99
CA LYS A 44 18.91 54.09 -26.88
C LYS A 44 18.94 55.46 -26.19
N ARG A 45 18.36 55.62 -25.00
CA ARG A 45 18.37 56.88 -24.24
C ARG A 45 19.74 57.19 -23.64
N HIS A 46 20.57 56.18 -23.43
CA HIS A 46 21.89 56.34 -22.85
C HIS A 46 22.90 56.84 -23.88
N ARG A 47 23.70 57.85 -23.49
CA ARG A 47 24.78 58.38 -24.34
C ARG A 47 26.00 57.46 -24.27
N ARG A 48 26.66 57.28 -25.42
CA ARG A 48 27.87 56.46 -25.63
C ARG A 48 27.62 54.96 -25.59
N ASP A 49 28.36 54.26 -26.44
CA ASP A 49 28.18 52.83 -26.70
C ASP A 49 28.46 51.95 -25.46
N HIS A 50 29.46 52.28 -24.65
CA HIS A 50 29.75 51.55 -23.41
C HIS A 50 28.62 51.63 -22.38
N ASN A 51 27.89 52.76 -22.29
CA ASN A 51 26.75 52.89 -21.38
C ASN A 51 25.53 52.13 -21.90
N ARG A 52 25.30 52.18 -23.22
CA ARG A 52 24.23 51.42 -23.87
C ARG A 52 24.43 49.92 -23.69
N LEU A 53 25.64 49.43 -23.97
CA LEU A 53 25.99 48.02 -23.79
C LEU A 53 25.97 47.61 -22.31
N GLY A 54 26.51 48.44 -21.43
CA GLY A 54 26.50 48.18 -19.99
C GLY A 54 25.10 48.11 -19.37
N PHE A 55 24.19 49.02 -19.76
CA PHE A 55 22.79 48.96 -19.36
C PHE A 55 22.11 47.69 -19.88
N ALA A 56 22.32 47.35 -21.15
CA ALA A 56 21.77 46.14 -21.76
C ALA A 56 22.26 44.86 -21.04
N VAL A 57 23.55 44.80 -20.71
CA VAL A 57 24.14 43.69 -19.94
C VAL A 57 23.53 43.63 -18.54
N GLN A 58 23.42 44.75 -17.82
CA GLN A 58 22.77 44.78 -16.49
C GLN A 58 21.33 44.24 -16.54
N LEU A 59 20.55 44.66 -17.54
CA LEU A 59 19.19 44.17 -17.72
C LEU A 59 19.16 42.66 -17.97
N CYS A 60 20.06 42.14 -18.81
CA CYS A 60 20.10 40.73 -19.13
C CYS A 60 20.53 39.87 -17.94
N VAL A 61 21.57 40.27 -17.17
CA VAL A 61 22.02 39.50 -16.00
C VAL A 61 20.96 39.46 -14.89
N LEU A 62 20.10 40.49 -14.79
CA LEU A 62 18.94 40.49 -13.91
C LEU A 62 17.79 39.60 -14.39
N ARG A 63 17.66 39.35 -15.70
CA ARG A 63 16.73 38.35 -16.24
C ARG A 63 17.24 36.95 -15.95
N TYR A 64 18.51 36.70 -16.26
CA TYR A 64 19.24 35.47 -15.95
C TYR A 64 20.74 35.78 -15.85
N PRO A 65 21.41 35.40 -14.75
CA PRO A 65 20.97 34.47 -13.71
C PRO A 65 20.12 35.07 -12.59
N GLY A 66 19.88 36.39 -12.56
CA GLY A 66 19.02 37.07 -11.58
C GLY A 66 19.77 37.91 -10.53
N TRP A 67 21.10 37.90 -10.55
CA TRP A 67 21.95 38.70 -9.67
C TRP A 67 22.32 40.04 -10.30
N SER A 68 22.85 40.95 -9.48
CA SER A 68 23.42 42.19 -9.97
C SER A 68 24.68 41.93 -10.79
N LEU A 69 25.00 42.83 -11.72
CA LEU A 69 26.22 42.70 -12.54
C LEU A 69 27.49 42.56 -11.70
N THR A 70 27.57 43.25 -10.57
CA THR A 70 28.71 43.20 -9.64
C THR A 70 28.94 41.79 -9.07
N ASP A 71 27.88 40.99 -8.92
CA ASP A 71 27.98 39.63 -8.39
C ASP A 71 28.31 38.58 -9.49
N VAL A 72 27.94 38.86 -10.75
CA VAL A 72 28.03 37.90 -11.86
C VAL A 72 29.34 38.01 -12.63
N GLU A 73 30.03 39.16 -12.58
CA GLU A 73 31.29 39.40 -13.29
C GLU A 73 32.33 38.28 -13.03
N PRO A 74 33.07 37.80 -14.06
CA PRO A 74 33.09 38.28 -15.46
C PRO A 74 31.95 37.73 -16.35
N ILE A 75 31.55 38.51 -17.36
CA ILE A 75 30.55 38.09 -18.35
C ILE A 75 31.22 37.30 -19.49
N PRO A 76 30.72 36.10 -19.85
CA PRO A 76 31.23 35.33 -20.97
C PRO A 76 31.22 36.11 -22.30
N LYS A 77 32.27 35.95 -23.11
CA LYS A 77 32.42 36.70 -24.37
C LYS A 77 31.26 36.44 -25.32
N ASN A 78 30.83 35.20 -25.49
CA ASN A 78 29.68 34.83 -26.32
C ASN A 78 28.40 35.59 -25.93
N VAL A 79 28.07 35.66 -24.63
CA VAL A 79 26.94 36.44 -24.11
C VAL A 79 27.09 37.92 -24.45
N LEU A 80 28.28 38.49 -24.23
CA LEU A 80 28.55 39.89 -24.51
C LEU A 80 28.39 40.23 -26.00
N HIS A 81 28.93 39.39 -26.89
CA HIS A 81 28.80 39.54 -28.34
C HIS A 81 27.33 39.44 -28.79
N TYR A 82 26.57 38.51 -28.19
CA TYR A 82 25.15 38.33 -28.48
C TYR A 82 24.33 39.59 -28.13
N ILE A 83 24.58 40.19 -26.96
CA ILE A 83 23.89 41.43 -26.54
C ILE A 83 24.33 42.62 -27.41
N ALA A 84 25.63 42.78 -27.64
CA ALA A 84 26.18 43.89 -28.42
C ALA A 84 25.66 43.93 -29.86
N ARG A 85 25.51 42.75 -30.49
CA ARG A 85 24.96 42.62 -31.85
C ARG A 85 23.52 43.14 -31.96
N GLN A 86 22.70 42.94 -30.92
CA GLN A 86 21.30 43.38 -30.93
C GLN A 86 21.16 44.91 -30.93
N ILE A 87 22.09 45.61 -30.28
CA ILE A 87 22.07 47.09 -30.17
C ILE A 87 23.02 47.80 -31.14
N ASN A 88 23.69 47.04 -32.02
CA ASN A 88 24.69 47.48 -33.00
C ASN A 88 25.84 48.28 -32.39
N VAL A 89 26.53 47.67 -31.42
CA VAL A 89 27.68 48.26 -30.68
C VAL A 89 28.86 47.28 -30.71
N ASP A 90 30.10 47.78 -30.67
CA ASP A 90 31.30 46.96 -30.49
C ASP A 90 31.32 46.31 -29.08
N PRO A 91 31.42 44.97 -28.95
CA PRO A 91 31.54 44.28 -27.66
C PRO A 91 32.67 44.83 -26.77
N ASN A 92 33.78 45.29 -27.35
CA ASN A 92 34.92 45.83 -26.59
C ASN A 92 34.59 47.16 -25.88
N ALA A 93 33.50 47.83 -26.25
CA ALA A 93 33.03 49.01 -25.55
C ALA A 93 32.68 48.71 -24.08
N PHE A 94 32.37 47.45 -23.74
CA PHE A 94 32.06 47.06 -22.37
C PHE A 94 33.23 47.24 -21.40
N ASP A 95 34.48 47.18 -21.87
CA ASP A 95 35.66 47.40 -21.03
C ASP A 95 35.74 48.84 -20.48
N LEU A 96 35.08 49.79 -21.17
CA LEU A 96 34.95 51.18 -20.74
C LEU A 96 33.70 51.42 -19.88
N TYR A 97 32.85 50.41 -19.69
CA TYR A 97 31.61 50.56 -18.96
C TYR A 97 31.84 50.74 -17.47
N ALA A 98 31.24 51.81 -16.93
CA ALA A 98 31.16 52.10 -15.51
C ALA A 98 32.50 52.10 -14.75
N GLN A 99 33.54 52.67 -15.38
CA GLN A 99 34.78 53.08 -14.71
C GLN A 99 34.51 53.98 -13.48
N ARG A 100 33.37 54.70 -13.48
CA ARG A 100 32.80 55.36 -12.32
C ARG A 100 31.71 54.48 -11.70
N ILE A 101 31.94 54.02 -10.47
CA ILE A 101 31.01 53.21 -9.67
C ILE A 101 29.56 53.75 -9.66
N PRO A 102 29.29 55.07 -9.53
CA PRO A 102 27.92 55.62 -9.56
C PRO A 102 27.10 55.22 -10.79
N THR A 103 27.74 55.10 -11.95
CA THR A 103 27.05 54.72 -13.21
C THR A 103 26.40 53.34 -13.12
N LYS A 104 27.05 52.37 -12.46
CA LYS A 104 26.46 51.02 -12.28
C LYS A 104 25.18 51.10 -11.44
N TYR A 105 25.18 51.93 -10.40
CA TYR A 105 24.05 52.10 -9.49
C TYR A 105 22.90 52.89 -10.11
N GLU A 106 23.19 53.97 -10.84
CA GLU A 106 22.18 54.78 -11.55
C GLU A 106 21.41 53.93 -12.57
N HIS A 107 22.13 53.16 -13.38
CA HIS A 107 21.51 52.23 -14.34
C HIS A 107 20.69 51.14 -13.64
N LEU A 108 21.17 50.59 -12.52
CA LEU A 108 20.43 49.59 -11.76
C LEU A 108 19.12 50.16 -11.19
N GLU A 109 19.16 51.39 -10.66
CA GLU A 109 17.96 52.07 -10.16
C GLU A 109 16.97 52.39 -11.27
N GLU A 110 17.45 52.82 -12.44
CA GLU A 110 16.60 52.99 -13.63
C GLU A 110 15.95 51.66 -14.05
N ILE A 111 16.72 50.57 -14.10
CA ILE A 111 16.17 49.24 -14.43
C ILE A 111 15.08 48.83 -13.42
N LYS A 112 15.29 49.09 -12.13
CA LYS A 112 14.28 48.82 -11.09
C LYS A 112 12.97 49.58 -11.34
N GLN A 113 13.06 50.87 -11.66
CA GLN A 113 11.89 51.70 -11.92
C GLN A 113 11.15 51.31 -13.20
N VAL A 114 11.88 51.10 -14.30
CA VAL A 114 11.30 50.85 -15.62
C VAL A 114 10.74 49.43 -15.74
N TYR A 115 11.47 48.42 -15.25
CA TYR A 115 11.10 47.01 -15.44
C TYR A 115 10.41 46.37 -14.22
N GLY A 116 10.29 47.12 -13.13
CA GLY A 116 9.62 46.71 -11.89
C GLY A 116 10.45 45.78 -11.02
N TYR A 117 11.78 45.81 -11.12
CA TYR A 117 12.65 45.04 -10.24
C TYR A 117 12.68 45.64 -8.83
N LYS A 118 12.80 44.77 -7.82
CA LYS A 118 12.85 45.15 -6.40
C LYS A 118 14.14 44.65 -5.77
N SER A 119 14.72 45.46 -4.88
CA SER A 119 15.83 45.02 -4.04
C SER A 119 15.35 44.00 -3.01
N PHE A 120 16.21 43.04 -2.67
CA PHE A 120 15.92 42.05 -1.64
C PHE A 120 15.98 42.68 -0.24
N SER A 121 14.84 42.86 0.44
CA SER A 121 14.77 43.40 1.80
C SER A 121 14.47 42.32 2.84
N LEU A 122 14.42 42.72 4.12
CA LEU A 122 14.01 41.84 5.22
C LEU A 122 12.56 41.33 5.05
N SER A 123 11.68 42.09 4.38
CA SER A 123 10.32 41.67 4.07
C SER A 123 10.33 40.48 3.11
N GLU A 124 11.08 40.60 2.01
CA GLU A 124 11.27 39.53 1.01
C GLU A 124 11.95 38.31 1.64
N TYR A 125 12.95 38.51 2.50
CA TYR A 125 13.58 37.42 3.25
C TYR A 125 12.56 36.60 4.05
N ARG A 126 11.66 37.27 4.79
CA ARG A 126 10.62 36.59 5.58
C ARG A 126 9.59 35.87 4.69
N LYS A 127 9.18 36.48 3.58
CA LYS A 127 8.25 35.87 2.62
C LYS A 127 8.86 34.63 1.98
N ALA A 128 10.09 34.74 1.46
CA ALA A 128 10.84 33.65 0.85
C ALA A 128 11.06 32.50 1.84
N ALA A 129 11.45 32.79 3.08
CA ALA A 129 11.62 31.75 4.11
C ALA A 129 10.32 30.99 4.43
N ARG A 130 9.15 31.67 4.42
CA ARG A 130 7.84 31.01 4.63
C ARG A 130 7.47 30.07 3.49
N VAL A 131 7.67 30.52 2.24
CA VAL A 131 7.39 29.70 1.05
C VAL A 131 8.33 28.51 1.00
N LEU A 132 9.64 28.77 1.17
CA LEU A 132 10.67 27.74 1.12
C LEU A 132 10.52 26.70 2.24
N LEU A 133 9.93 27.06 3.38
CA LEU A 133 9.68 26.11 4.48
C LEU A 133 8.81 24.93 4.03
N GLN A 134 7.81 25.15 3.18
CA GLN A 134 6.94 24.08 2.69
C GLN A 134 7.72 23.09 1.82
N THR A 135 8.65 23.59 1.01
CA THR A 135 9.56 22.78 0.21
C THR A 135 10.57 22.04 1.08
N ALA A 136 11.12 22.72 2.10
CA ALA A 136 12.10 22.15 3.03
C ALA A 136 11.53 21.05 3.93
N LEU A 137 10.22 21.09 4.23
CA LEU A 137 9.53 20.00 4.94
C LEU A 137 9.44 18.71 4.11
N LYS A 138 9.47 18.82 2.78
CA LYS A 138 9.44 17.67 1.86
C LYS A 138 10.85 17.15 1.55
N SER A 139 11.80 18.06 1.30
CA SER A 139 13.17 17.72 0.89
C SER A 139 14.21 18.61 1.58
N GLY A 140 15.26 17.96 2.12
CA GLY A 140 16.42 18.64 2.68
C GLY A 140 17.58 18.85 1.70
N ASN A 141 17.39 18.59 0.40
CA ASN A 141 18.44 18.75 -0.60
C ASN A 141 18.79 20.24 -0.79
N ILE A 142 20.06 20.58 -0.55
CA ILE A 142 20.57 21.95 -0.56
C ILE A 142 20.42 22.61 -1.93
N MET A 143 20.90 21.95 -3.00
CA MET A 143 20.87 22.50 -4.36
C MET A 143 19.44 22.70 -4.85
N TYR A 144 18.55 21.76 -4.55
CA TYR A 144 17.14 21.89 -4.88
C TYR A 144 16.49 23.09 -4.19
N LEU A 145 16.75 23.31 -2.90
CA LEU A 145 16.22 24.45 -2.16
C LEU A 145 16.80 25.79 -2.66
N LEU A 146 18.09 25.83 -2.99
CA LEU A 146 18.73 27.02 -3.56
C LEU A 146 18.16 27.37 -4.94
N THR A 147 18.00 26.37 -5.81
CA THR A 147 17.43 26.55 -7.16
C THR A 147 15.98 27.01 -7.07
N THR A 148 15.18 26.35 -6.22
CA THR A 148 13.79 26.76 -5.96
C THR A 148 13.70 28.21 -5.47
N LEU A 149 14.59 28.61 -4.55
CA LEU A 149 14.65 29.98 -4.04
C LEU A 149 15.05 30.98 -5.14
N LYS A 150 16.06 30.64 -5.95
CA LYS A 150 16.54 31.45 -7.08
C LYS A 150 15.39 31.72 -8.06
N ASP A 151 14.67 30.67 -8.46
CA ASP A 151 13.59 30.79 -9.43
C ASP A 151 12.38 31.55 -8.88
N GLU A 152 12.02 31.34 -7.61
CA GLU A 152 10.91 32.06 -6.97
C GLU A 152 11.19 33.56 -6.87
N LEU A 153 12.41 33.95 -6.47
CA LEU A 153 12.80 35.36 -6.39
C LEU A 153 12.85 36.02 -7.78
N ARG A 154 13.40 35.31 -8.79
CA ARG A 154 13.42 35.80 -10.18
C ARG A 154 12.01 36.00 -10.74
N LYS A 155 11.11 35.04 -10.50
CA LYS A 155 9.71 35.13 -10.94
C LYS A 155 8.99 36.36 -10.36
N GLN A 156 9.35 36.76 -9.13
CA GLN A 156 8.82 37.95 -8.47
C GLN A 156 9.57 39.25 -8.85
N LYS A 157 10.53 39.18 -9.79
CA LYS A 157 11.45 40.28 -10.17
C LYS A 157 12.21 40.86 -8.97
N ILE A 158 12.57 40.01 -8.01
CA ILE A 158 13.43 40.40 -6.89
C ILE A 158 14.87 40.15 -7.30
N ILE A 159 15.70 41.19 -7.22
CA ILE A 159 17.14 41.10 -7.46
C ILE A 159 17.73 40.17 -6.39
N LEU A 160 18.39 39.10 -6.81
CA LEU A 160 18.92 38.10 -5.90
C LEU A 160 19.96 38.74 -4.96
N PRO A 161 19.91 38.47 -3.64
CA PRO A 161 20.96 38.91 -2.75
C PRO A 161 22.23 38.08 -2.99
N GLY A 162 23.36 38.56 -2.48
CA GLY A 162 24.63 37.83 -2.56
C GLY A 162 24.49 36.38 -2.05
N ILE A 163 25.27 35.47 -2.64
CA ILE A 163 25.13 34.01 -2.43
C ILE A 163 25.15 33.59 -0.94
N THR A 164 25.93 34.27 -0.11
CA THR A 164 25.99 34.00 1.34
C THR A 164 24.66 34.26 2.05
N THR A 165 23.87 35.23 1.57
CA THR A 165 22.53 35.51 2.10
C THR A 165 21.53 34.45 1.64
N MET A 166 21.64 33.96 0.40
CA MET A 166 20.85 32.84 -0.11
C MET A 166 21.13 31.56 0.69
N GLU A 167 22.40 31.22 0.91
CA GLU A 167 22.81 30.06 1.71
C GLU A 167 22.29 30.16 3.15
N ARG A 168 22.40 31.34 3.78
CA ARG A 168 21.86 31.56 5.13
C ARG A 168 20.35 31.34 5.18
N LEU A 169 19.59 31.84 4.21
CA LEU A 169 18.14 31.67 4.15
C LEU A 169 17.77 30.18 4.04
N VAL A 170 18.43 29.46 3.13
CA VAL A 170 18.22 28.01 2.96
C VAL A 170 18.61 27.25 4.22
N TRP A 171 19.75 27.57 4.83
CA TRP A 171 20.22 26.94 6.07
C TRP A 171 19.22 27.13 7.21
N GLU A 172 18.77 28.36 7.45
CA GLU A 172 17.80 28.67 8.51
C GLU A 172 16.47 27.98 8.26
N THR A 173 15.98 27.99 7.02
CA THR A 173 14.70 27.39 6.65
C THR A 173 14.75 25.88 6.78
N ARG A 174 15.85 25.26 6.34
CA ARG A 174 16.07 23.83 6.51
C ARG A 174 16.12 23.48 8.00
N LYS A 175 16.90 24.20 8.81
CA LYS A 175 16.98 23.96 10.26
C LYS A 175 15.59 24.02 10.92
N ARG A 176 14.78 25.02 10.59
CA ARG A 176 13.38 25.13 11.06
C ARG A 176 12.51 23.96 10.61
N ALA A 177 12.68 23.49 9.37
CA ALA A 177 11.95 22.32 8.88
C ALA A 177 12.36 21.06 9.65
N GLU A 178 13.65 20.86 9.92
CA GLU A 178 14.14 19.73 10.72
C GLU A 178 13.57 19.75 12.14
N GLU A 179 13.62 20.90 12.82
CA GLU A 179 13.04 21.09 14.15
C GLU A 179 11.53 20.82 14.17
N LYS A 180 10.79 21.29 13.15
CA LYS A 180 9.35 21.05 13.04
C LYS A 180 9.04 19.56 12.85
N VAL A 181 9.82 18.85 12.04
CA VAL A 181 9.68 17.39 11.86
C VAL A 181 9.98 16.66 13.16
N PHE A 182 11.07 17.01 13.85
CA PHE A 182 11.42 16.39 15.13
C PHE A 182 10.34 16.61 16.18
N ASN A 183 9.88 17.85 16.35
CA ASN A 183 8.82 18.16 17.29
C ASN A 183 7.51 17.42 16.96
N THR A 184 7.17 17.26 15.68
CA THR A 184 5.98 16.47 15.28
C THR A 184 6.11 15.00 15.67
N LEU A 185 7.32 14.44 15.57
CA LEU A 185 7.62 13.04 15.95
C LEU A 185 7.79 12.84 17.46
N THR A 186 7.96 13.91 18.26
CA THR A 186 8.27 13.78 19.69
C THR A 186 7.27 14.45 20.62
N SER A 187 6.40 15.35 20.14
CA SER A 187 5.50 16.13 20.99
C SER A 187 4.48 15.31 21.76
N PHE A 188 4.13 14.12 21.26
CA PHE A 188 3.19 13.21 21.93
C PHE A 188 3.88 12.30 22.96
N LEU A 189 5.22 12.27 23.00
CA LEU A 189 5.95 11.31 23.84
C LEU A 189 5.79 11.66 25.32
N SER A 190 5.22 10.73 26.08
CA SER A 190 5.22 10.80 27.54
C SER A 190 6.63 10.54 28.11
N ASP A 191 6.86 10.91 29.37
CA ASP A 191 8.15 10.67 30.01
C ASP A 191 8.45 9.17 30.17
N TRP A 192 7.41 8.34 30.36
CA TRP A 192 7.54 6.89 30.33
C TRP A 192 8.03 6.39 28.96
N GLN A 193 7.47 6.92 27.86
CA GLN A 193 7.92 6.55 26.51
C GLN A 193 9.36 7.00 26.26
N LYS A 194 9.74 8.21 26.67
CA LYS A 194 11.13 8.69 26.57
C LYS A 194 12.10 7.81 27.35
N GLN A 195 11.72 7.36 28.55
CA GLN A 195 12.51 6.40 29.34
C GLN A 195 12.68 5.08 28.58
N LYS A 196 11.60 4.51 28.02
CA LYS A 196 11.69 3.30 27.18
C LYS A 196 12.58 3.48 25.94
N LEU A 197 12.52 4.64 25.29
CA LEU A 197 13.41 4.95 24.17
C LEU A 197 14.88 5.10 24.60
N ASN A 198 15.15 5.53 25.83
CA ASN A 198 16.51 5.57 26.38
C ASN A 198 17.00 4.16 26.80
N GLU A 199 16.11 3.31 27.32
CA GLU A 199 16.41 1.91 27.63
C GLU A 199 16.82 1.14 26.36
N LEU A 200 16.21 1.44 25.21
CA LEU A 200 16.57 0.83 23.92
C LEU A 200 18.06 0.97 23.58
N ILE A 201 18.66 2.12 23.89
CA ILE A 201 20.04 2.43 23.58
C ILE A 201 21.01 2.06 24.71
N THR A 202 20.51 1.65 25.87
CA THR A 202 21.33 1.27 27.03
C THR A 202 21.52 -0.25 27.07
N PRO A 203 22.72 -0.77 27.36
CA PRO A 203 22.92 -2.21 27.54
C PRO A 203 22.07 -2.75 28.70
N SER A 204 21.42 -3.89 28.50
CA SER A 204 20.73 -4.58 29.59
C SER A 204 21.76 -5.22 30.54
N PHE A 205 21.49 -5.21 31.85
CA PHE A 205 22.35 -5.86 32.85
C PHE A 205 22.46 -7.39 32.65
N LYS A 206 21.46 -8.04 32.05
CA LYS A 206 21.42 -9.52 31.89
C LYS A 206 22.11 -10.02 30.63
N ASN A 207 21.99 -9.28 29.53
CA ASN A 207 22.61 -9.60 28.26
C ASN A 207 23.41 -8.36 27.86
N LYS A 208 24.73 -8.48 27.65
CA LYS A 208 25.63 -7.35 27.26
C LYS A 208 25.24 -6.64 25.94
N ARG A 209 24.07 -6.91 25.37
CA ARG A 209 23.49 -6.32 24.17
C ARG A 209 22.39 -5.32 24.54
N THR A 210 22.23 -4.30 23.71
CA THR A 210 21.15 -3.32 23.85
C THR A 210 19.86 -3.86 23.22
N PRO A 211 18.67 -3.50 23.72
CA PRO A 211 17.41 -3.88 23.08
C PRO A 211 17.34 -3.45 21.61
N LEU A 212 17.93 -2.29 21.27
CA LEU A 212 18.05 -1.83 19.88
C LEU A 212 18.86 -2.81 19.00
N ALA A 213 19.93 -3.40 19.53
CA ALA A 213 20.73 -4.39 18.79
C ALA A 213 19.93 -5.68 18.56
N TRP A 214 19.16 -6.14 19.55
CA TRP A 214 18.29 -7.32 19.42
C TRP A 214 17.15 -7.10 18.40
N LEU A 215 16.54 -5.91 18.38
CA LEU A 215 15.51 -5.55 17.40
C LEU A 215 16.03 -5.58 15.94
N ARG A 216 17.35 -5.43 15.74
CA ARG A 216 18.01 -5.40 14.42
C ARG A 216 18.44 -6.76 13.89
N GLU A 217 18.36 -7.81 14.70
CA GLU A 217 18.82 -9.13 14.29
C GLU A 217 17.95 -9.69 13.16
N ILE A 218 18.57 -10.17 12.09
CA ILE A 218 17.83 -10.77 10.97
C ILE A 218 17.36 -12.17 11.40
N PRO A 219 16.07 -12.52 11.24
CA PRO A 219 15.62 -13.89 11.47
C PRO A 219 16.36 -14.82 10.50
N GLY A 220 16.84 -15.97 10.97
CA GLY A 220 17.52 -16.95 10.13
C GLY A 220 16.58 -17.66 9.14
N GLN A 221 16.46 -18.98 9.27
CA GLN A 221 15.59 -19.80 8.41
C GLN A 221 14.09 -19.54 8.68
N SER A 222 13.27 -19.58 7.63
CA SER A 222 11.80 -19.53 7.77
C SER A 222 11.31 -20.77 8.54
N SER A 223 10.81 -20.53 9.75
CA SER A 223 10.29 -21.56 10.64
C SER A 223 9.27 -20.95 11.61
N PRO A 224 8.45 -21.79 12.29
CA PRO A 224 7.55 -21.31 13.34
C PRO A 224 8.28 -20.54 14.45
N ASP A 225 9.48 -20.97 14.85
CA ASP A 225 10.30 -20.27 15.86
C ASP A 225 10.78 -18.91 15.36
N ALA A 226 11.19 -18.81 14.09
CA ALA A 226 11.55 -17.53 13.48
C ALA A 226 10.36 -16.57 13.43
N PHE A 227 9.16 -17.07 13.11
CA PHE A 227 7.93 -16.26 13.14
C PHE A 227 7.66 -15.71 14.55
N LEU A 228 7.72 -16.57 15.57
CA LEU A 228 7.49 -16.15 16.97
C LEU A 228 8.51 -15.08 17.40
N LYS A 229 9.79 -15.24 17.06
CA LYS A 229 10.83 -14.23 17.34
C LYS A 229 10.59 -12.88 16.66
N VAL A 230 10.10 -12.88 15.42
CA VAL A 230 9.71 -11.66 14.71
C VAL A 230 8.55 -10.97 15.43
N ILE A 231 7.54 -11.74 15.83
CA ILE A 231 6.40 -11.20 16.57
C ILE A 231 6.80 -10.69 17.96
N ASP A 232 7.70 -11.34 18.69
CA ASP A 232 8.18 -10.86 19.98
C ASP A 232 8.84 -9.47 19.86
N ARG A 233 9.58 -9.24 18.78
CA ARG A 233 10.15 -7.91 18.47
C ARG A 233 9.06 -6.90 18.13
N LEU A 234 8.07 -7.30 17.32
CA LEU A 234 6.93 -6.44 16.98
C LEU A 234 6.14 -6.04 18.23
N LYS A 235 5.90 -6.99 19.15
CA LYS A 235 5.26 -6.76 20.45
C LYS A 235 6.03 -5.76 21.28
N TYR A 236 7.35 -5.95 21.41
CA TYR A 236 8.20 -5.04 22.15
C TYR A 236 8.07 -3.59 21.64
N ILE A 237 8.00 -3.38 20.32
CA ILE A 237 7.80 -2.04 19.74
C ILE A 237 6.40 -1.51 20.06
N ARG A 238 5.36 -2.35 19.91
CA ARG A 238 3.97 -1.96 20.17
C ARG A 238 3.68 -1.62 21.63
N GLU A 239 4.34 -2.31 22.57
CA GLU A 239 4.25 -2.02 24.01
C GLU A 239 4.69 -0.60 24.35
N ILE A 240 5.59 0.01 23.58
CA ILE A 240 5.99 1.42 23.74
C ILE A 240 4.80 2.37 23.45
N GLY A 241 3.81 1.94 22.65
CA GLY A 241 2.58 2.71 22.41
C GLY A 241 2.78 3.96 21.55
N LEU A 242 3.66 3.91 20.54
CA LEU A 242 3.98 5.04 19.67
C LEU A 242 2.84 5.37 18.69
N LYS A 243 1.86 6.19 19.12
CA LYS A 243 0.75 6.67 18.28
C LYS A 243 1.12 8.00 17.60
N VAL A 244 1.95 7.93 16.57
CA VAL A 244 2.45 9.12 15.86
C VAL A 244 1.50 9.48 14.72
N ASN A 245 1.01 10.72 14.70
CA ASN A 245 0.38 11.24 13.49
C ASN A 245 1.49 11.64 12.49
N THR A 246 1.63 10.85 11.43
CA THR A 246 2.61 11.07 10.37
C THR A 246 2.06 11.87 9.19
N ASP A 247 0.77 12.24 9.18
CA ASP A 247 0.08 12.90 8.06
C ASP A 247 0.74 14.23 7.66
N LYS A 248 1.33 14.93 8.64
CA LYS A 248 2.00 16.23 8.46
C LYS A 248 3.46 16.10 8.02
N ILE A 249 3.98 14.88 7.91
CA ILE A 249 5.38 14.59 7.55
C ILE A 249 5.38 13.90 6.20
N HIS A 250 6.21 14.39 5.28
CA HIS A 250 6.36 13.74 3.99
C HIS A 250 6.96 12.32 4.16
N PRO A 251 6.41 11.27 3.51
CA PRO A 251 6.88 9.89 3.66
C PRO A 251 8.39 9.70 3.45
N ASN A 252 8.95 10.32 2.38
CA ASN A 252 10.39 10.28 2.10
C ASN A 252 11.24 10.83 3.25
N ARG A 253 10.74 11.82 4.01
CA ARG A 253 11.48 12.40 5.13
C ARG A 253 11.50 11.43 6.31
N LEU A 254 10.39 10.76 6.58
CA LEU A 254 10.30 9.71 7.59
C LEU A 254 11.28 8.57 7.26
N LEU A 255 11.27 8.09 6.01
CA LEU A 255 12.20 7.06 5.54
C LEU A 255 13.67 7.51 5.64
N GLN A 256 13.99 8.77 5.33
CA GLN A 256 15.35 9.28 5.48
C GLN A 256 15.80 9.24 6.95
N LEU A 257 14.94 9.64 7.89
CA LEU A 257 15.23 9.57 9.32
C LEU A 257 15.36 8.13 9.80
N ALA A 258 14.48 7.23 9.36
CA ALA A 258 14.56 5.81 9.66
C ALA A 258 15.86 5.18 9.16
N ARG A 259 16.31 5.52 7.94
CA ARG A 259 17.62 5.08 7.38
C ARG A 259 18.81 5.60 8.18
N VAL A 260 18.72 6.81 8.73
CA VAL A 260 19.75 7.32 9.63
C VAL A 260 19.74 6.51 10.93
N GLY A 261 18.55 6.27 11.49
CA GLY A 261 18.38 5.48 12.71
C GLY A 261 18.84 4.03 12.58
N SER A 262 18.61 3.40 11.43
CA SER A 262 19.06 2.02 11.18
C SER A 262 20.58 1.88 11.11
N ARG A 263 21.31 2.96 10.80
CA ARG A 263 22.78 2.96 10.74
C ARG A 263 23.43 3.20 12.10
N TYR A 264 22.78 3.96 12.98
CA TYR A 264 23.35 4.32 14.27
C TYR A 264 23.29 3.16 15.27
N ASP A 265 24.39 2.99 15.99
CA ASP A 265 24.48 2.14 17.16
C ASP A 265 24.15 2.96 18.43
N SER A 266 24.06 2.28 19.57
CA SER A 266 23.82 2.91 20.87
C SER A 266 24.80 4.06 21.16
N ASN A 267 26.08 3.90 20.81
CA ASN A 267 27.10 4.92 21.03
C ASN A 267 26.88 6.16 20.17
N ALA A 268 26.52 6.00 18.89
CA ALA A 268 26.16 7.11 18.01
C ALA A 268 24.93 7.86 18.52
N PHE A 269 23.92 7.15 19.03
CA PHE A 269 22.74 7.78 19.62
C PHE A 269 23.07 8.58 20.89
N ASN A 270 23.99 8.09 21.73
CA ASN A 270 24.42 8.78 22.94
C ASN A 270 25.23 10.07 22.66
N LYS A 271 25.78 10.24 21.46
CA LYS A 271 26.51 11.46 21.06
C LYS A 271 25.59 12.63 20.70
N PHE A 272 24.28 12.42 20.56
CA PHE A 272 23.35 13.52 20.24
C PHE A 272 23.12 14.42 21.45
N THR A 273 23.57 15.68 21.34
CA THR A 273 23.27 16.73 22.33
C THR A 273 21.81 17.19 22.30
N ASN A 274 21.13 17.06 21.15
CA ASN A 274 19.72 17.41 21.00
C ASN A 274 18.85 16.17 21.20
N GLU A 275 18.14 16.12 22.33
CA GLU A 275 17.30 14.98 22.70
C GLU A 275 16.11 14.79 21.75
N ASN A 276 15.45 15.88 21.31
CA ASN A 276 14.34 15.79 20.36
C ASN A 276 14.78 15.17 19.04
N LYS A 277 15.97 15.53 18.54
CA LYS A 277 16.54 14.90 17.34
C LYS A 277 16.81 13.42 17.57
N ARG A 278 17.37 13.04 18.72
CA ARG A 278 17.62 11.63 19.08
C ARG A 278 16.31 10.84 19.09
N TYR A 279 15.31 11.30 19.83
CA TYR A 279 14.00 10.64 19.92
C TYR A 279 13.29 10.57 18.57
N ALA A 280 13.29 11.64 17.78
CA ALA A 280 12.66 11.65 16.46
C ALA A 280 13.27 10.61 15.51
N ILE A 281 14.60 10.44 15.52
CA ILE A 281 15.27 9.43 14.70
C ILE A 281 14.91 8.02 15.17
N ILE A 282 14.90 7.77 16.49
CA ILE A 282 14.52 6.47 17.05
C ILE A 282 13.05 6.15 16.73
N VAL A 283 12.13 7.10 16.94
CA VAL A 283 10.70 6.93 16.62
C VAL A 283 10.50 6.63 15.14
N ALA A 284 11.12 7.42 14.24
CA ALA A 284 11.04 7.17 12.80
C ALA A 284 11.55 5.78 12.42
N TYR A 285 12.66 5.35 13.03
CA TYR A 285 13.23 4.03 12.84
C TYR A 285 12.29 2.92 13.35
N LEU A 286 11.74 3.03 14.55
CA LEU A 286 10.84 2.02 15.13
C LEU A 286 9.52 1.89 14.35
N LEU A 287 8.97 3.00 13.86
CA LEU A 287 7.78 2.97 12.99
C LEU A 287 8.06 2.19 11.70
N THR A 288 9.20 2.44 11.06
CA THR A 288 9.59 1.72 9.83
C THR A 288 9.91 0.26 10.14
N LEU A 289 10.66 -0.01 11.22
CA LEU A 289 10.99 -1.36 11.65
C LEU A 289 9.73 -2.17 11.98
N SER A 290 8.70 -1.56 12.57
CA SER A 290 7.42 -2.23 12.81
C SER A 290 6.76 -2.70 11.51
N GLN A 291 6.87 -1.91 10.43
CA GLN A 291 6.38 -2.31 9.11
C GLN A 291 7.24 -3.44 8.53
N ASP A 292 8.57 -3.29 8.56
CA ASP A 292 9.50 -4.31 8.09
C ASP A 292 9.33 -5.65 8.82
N LEU A 293 9.02 -5.64 10.11
CA LEU A 293 8.76 -6.86 10.90
C LEU A 293 7.42 -7.51 10.53
N ILE A 294 6.40 -6.73 10.18
CA ILE A 294 5.13 -7.28 9.66
C ILE A 294 5.39 -7.94 8.31
N ASP A 295 6.10 -7.27 7.40
CA ASP A 295 6.45 -7.81 6.08
C ASP A 295 7.27 -9.10 6.23
N GLN A 296 8.26 -9.13 7.13
CA GLN A 296 9.02 -10.35 7.44
C GLN A 296 8.15 -11.47 8.01
N ALA A 297 7.17 -11.15 8.87
CA ALA A 297 6.26 -12.16 9.43
C ALA A 297 5.39 -12.79 8.32
N ILE A 298 4.86 -11.98 7.41
CA ILE A 298 4.09 -12.43 6.25
C ILE A 298 4.98 -13.25 5.32
N GLU A 299 6.19 -12.80 5.00
CA GLU A 299 7.11 -13.55 4.15
C GLU A 299 7.48 -14.92 4.74
N ILE A 300 7.70 -15.00 6.06
CA ILE A 300 7.92 -16.28 6.75
C ILE A 300 6.68 -17.17 6.59
N HIS A 301 5.48 -16.62 6.80
CA HIS A 301 4.22 -17.36 6.65
C HIS A 301 4.04 -17.89 5.22
N ASP A 302 4.26 -17.05 4.21
CA ASP A 302 4.14 -17.43 2.79
C ASP A 302 5.12 -18.55 2.45
N ARG A 303 6.38 -18.44 2.88
CA ARG A 303 7.36 -19.54 2.72
C ARG A 303 6.90 -20.82 3.41
N GLN A 304 6.30 -20.74 4.60
CA GLN A 304 5.74 -21.92 5.27
C GLN A 304 4.58 -22.53 4.47
N MET A 305 3.71 -21.71 3.88
CA MET A 305 2.61 -22.19 3.02
C MET A 305 3.12 -22.86 1.75
N MET A 306 4.14 -22.29 1.10
CA MET A 306 4.76 -22.91 -0.07
C MET A 306 5.41 -24.26 0.27
N ILE A 307 6.14 -24.34 1.39
CA ILE A 307 6.75 -25.60 1.86
C ILE A 307 5.66 -26.64 2.16
N LEU A 308 4.55 -26.21 2.76
CA LEU A 308 3.41 -27.08 3.06
C LEU A 308 2.82 -27.67 1.78
N GLN A 309 2.51 -26.82 0.78
CA GLN A 309 1.95 -27.25 -0.50
C GLN A 309 2.91 -28.16 -1.27
N SER A 310 4.19 -27.78 -1.35
CA SER A 310 5.22 -28.58 -2.03
C SER A 310 5.37 -29.97 -1.42
N LYS A 311 5.38 -30.08 -0.08
CA LYS A 311 5.44 -31.38 0.60
C LYS A 311 4.19 -32.21 0.41
N GLY A 312 2.99 -31.59 0.42
CA GLY A 312 1.73 -32.28 0.13
C GLY A 312 1.73 -32.90 -1.28
N ARG A 313 2.13 -32.12 -2.29
CA ARG A 313 2.28 -32.59 -3.67
C ARG A 313 3.29 -33.72 -3.78
N LYS A 314 4.47 -33.58 -3.16
CA LYS A 314 5.49 -34.63 -3.18
C LYS A 314 5.01 -35.93 -2.54
N GLN A 315 4.31 -35.84 -1.41
CA GLN A 315 3.73 -37.02 -0.76
C GLN A 315 2.65 -37.66 -1.63
N GLN A 316 1.85 -36.87 -2.34
CA GLN A 316 0.88 -37.38 -3.31
C GLN A 316 1.58 -38.11 -4.47
N GLU A 317 2.66 -37.55 -5.02
CA GLU A 317 3.46 -38.21 -6.07
C GLU A 317 4.10 -39.51 -5.59
N GLU A 318 4.59 -39.56 -4.34
CA GLU A 318 5.14 -40.78 -3.72
C GLU A 318 4.06 -41.86 -3.58
N ILE A 319 2.88 -41.51 -3.04
CA ILE A 319 1.73 -42.42 -2.95
C ILE A 319 1.30 -42.92 -4.33
N GLN A 320 1.32 -42.07 -5.37
CA GLN A 320 1.01 -42.49 -6.73
C GLN A 320 2.03 -43.46 -7.29
N LYS A 321 3.32 -43.27 -7.01
CA LYS A 321 4.37 -44.21 -7.44
C LYS A 321 4.24 -45.55 -6.75
N GLU A 322 3.97 -45.56 -5.44
CA GLU A 322 3.78 -46.80 -4.67
C GLU A 322 2.52 -47.55 -5.12
N ASN A 323 1.40 -46.84 -5.24
CA ASN A 323 0.11 -47.46 -5.57
C ASN A 323 -0.08 -47.69 -7.08
N GLY A 324 0.77 -47.13 -7.94
CA GLY A 324 0.57 -47.11 -9.40
C GLY A 324 0.47 -48.51 -10.02
N LYS A 325 1.25 -49.47 -9.51
CA LYS A 325 1.17 -50.86 -9.98
C LYS A 325 -0.18 -51.49 -9.61
N SER A 326 -0.58 -51.38 -8.34
CA SER A 326 -1.85 -51.91 -7.84
C SER A 326 -3.05 -51.23 -8.51
N LEU A 327 -2.98 -49.91 -8.75
CA LEU A 327 -4.01 -49.15 -9.48
C LEU A 327 -4.18 -49.66 -10.91
N ASN A 328 -3.06 -49.88 -11.62
CA ASN A 328 -3.10 -50.42 -12.98
C ASN A 328 -3.68 -51.85 -13.00
N GLU A 329 -3.30 -52.71 -12.04
CA GLU A 329 -3.88 -54.05 -11.88
C GLU A 329 -5.41 -53.99 -11.70
N LYS A 330 -5.92 -53.06 -10.88
CA LYS A 330 -7.36 -52.86 -10.69
C LYS A 330 -8.06 -52.28 -11.93
N ILE A 331 -7.43 -51.36 -12.65
CA ILE A 331 -7.97 -50.77 -13.89
C ILE A 331 -8.12 -51.85 -14.98
N VAL A 332 -7.11 -52.71 -15.14
CA VAL A 332 -7.17 -53.84 -16.08
C VAL A 332 -8.31 -54.78 -15.68
N LEU A 333 -8.40 -55.15 -14.40
CA LEU A 333 -9.47 -56.02 -13.90
C LEU A 333 -10.87 -55.44 -14.16
N PHE A 334 -11.08 -54.14 -13.90
CA PHE A 334 -12.37 -53.49 -14.16
C PHE A 334 -12.67 -53.35 -15.65
N THR A 335 -11.63 -53.22 -16.49
CA THR A 335 -11.79 -53.25 -17.96
C THR A 335 -12.25 -54.62 -18.42
N ASP A 336 -11.65 -55.70 -17.90
CA ASP A 336 -12.03 -57.08 -18.22
C ASP A 336 -13.49 -57.36 -17.80
N ILE A 337 -13.88 -56.93 -16.59
CA ILE A 337 -15.27 -57.02 -16.11
C ILE A 337 -16.22 -56.22 -17.02
N GLY A 338 -15.82 -55.01 -17.42
CA GLY A 338 -16.59 -54.19 -18.36
C GLY A 338 -16.77 -54.85 -19.73
N VAL A 339 -15.72 -55.46 -20.27
CA VAL A 339 -15.76 -56.22 -21.53
C VAL A 339 -16.69 -57.43 -21.42
N ALA A 340 -16.63 -58.19 -20.32
CA ALA A 340 -17.56 -59.30 -20.11
C ALA A 340 -19.02 -58.85 -19.99
N LEU A 341 -19.28 -57.73 -19.32
CA LEU A 341 -20.63 -57.16 -19.22
C LEU A 341 -21.16 -56.69 -20.58
N ILE A 342 -20.32 -56.05 -21.40
CA ILE A 342 -20.68 -55.64 -22.76
C ILE A 342 -20.99 -56.87 -23.61
N LYS A 343 -20.14 -57.91 -23.54
CA LYS A 343 -20.34 -59.17 -24.28
C LYS A 343 -21.63 -59.88 -23.85
N ALA A 344 -21.87 -59.98 -22.54
CA ALA A 344 -23.07 -60.60 -22.01
C ALA A 344 -24.34 -59.86 -22.47
N ARG A 345 -24.31 -58.53 -22.50
CA ARG A 345 -25.43 -57.72 -23.00
C ARG A 345 -25.68 -57.91 -24.50
N ASN A 346 -24.63 -58.01 -25.31
CA ASN A 346 -24.75 -58.19 -26.77
C ASN A 346 -25.21 -59.60 -27.14
N GLU A 347 -24.80 -60.62 -26.40
CA GLU A 347 -25.08 -62.04 -26.67
C GLU A 347 -26.30 -62.57 -25.89
N GLY A 348 -26.94 -61.74 -25.05
CA GLY A 348 -28.09 -62.13 -24.24
C GLY A 348 -27.77 -63.12 -23.10
N LEU A 349 -26.53 -63.12 -22.62
CA LEU A 349 -26.04 -63.99 -21.55
C LEU A 349 -26.30 -63.39 -20.17
N ASP A 350 -26.30 -64.23 -19.14
CA ASP A 350 -26.39 -63.79 -17.74
C ASP A 350 -25.14 -62.98 -17.33
N PRO A 351 -25.28 -61.69 -16.95
CA PRO A 351 -24.17 -60.82 -16.57
C PRO A 351 -23.34 -61.36 -15.39
N PHE A 352 -23.97 -62.03 -14.43
CA PHE A 352 -23.27 -62.52 -13.24
C PHE A 352 -22.41 -63.75 -13.57
N LYS A 353 -22.93 -64.65 -14.40
CA LYS A 353 -22.14 -65.80 -14.90
C LYS A 353 -20.97 -65.36 -15.78
N ALA A 354 -21.17 -64.33 -16.60
CA ALA A 354 -20.11 -63.78 -17.44
C ALA A 354 -18.97 -63.18 -16.61
N ILE A 355 -19.29 -62.50 -15.50
CA ILE A 355 -18.32 -61.97 -14.54
C ILE A 355 -17.60 -63.09 -13.78
N GLU A 356 -18.34 -64.11 -13.30
CA GLU A 356 -17.77 -65.25 -12.57
C GLU A 356 -16.81 -66.09 -13.42
N THR A 357 -16.92 -66.01 -14.75
CA THR A 357 -15.99 -66.65 -15.69
C THR A 357 -14.60 -65.98 -15.67
N ILE A 358 -14.54 -64.68 -15.36
CA ILE A 358 -13.28 -63.94 -15.21
C ILE A 358 -12.67 -64.20 -13.83
N MET A 359 -13.50 -64.19 -12.78
CA MET A 359 -13.06 -64.23 -11.39
C MET A 359 -14.18 -64.67 -10.45
N PRO A 360 -13.90 -65.49 -9.40
CA PRO A 360 -14.88 -65.81 -8.37
C PRO A 360 -15.43 -64.57 -7.66
N TRP A 361 -16.74 -64.54 -7.38
CA TRP A 361 -17.42 -63.39 -6.78
C TRP A 361 -16.76 -62.85 -5.50
N GLY A 362 -16.25 -63.74 -4.63
CA GLY A 362 -15.55 -63.33 -3.41
C GLY A 362 -14.31 -62.45 -3.66
N LYS A 363 -13.53 -62.76 -4.71
CA LYS A 363 -12.36 -61.95 -5.08
C LYS A 363 -12.73 -60.60 -5.68
N ILE A 364 -13.91 -60.49 -6.29
CA ILE A 364 -14.42 -59.21 -6.79
C ILE A 364 -14.73 -58.29 -5.62
N VAL A 365 -15.37 -58.82 -4.58
CA VAL A 365 -15.66 -58.06 -3.35
C VAL A 365 -14.36 -57.58 -2.69
N GLU A 366 -13.37 -58.48 -2.52
CA GLU A 366 -12.05 -58.10 -2.00
C GLU A 366 -11.38 -57.02 -2.87
N SER A 367 -11.43 -57.19 -4.19
CA SER A 367 -10.83 -56.24 -5.12
C SER A 367 -11.50 -54.86 -5.12
N VAL A 368 -12.82 -54.81 -4.91
CA VAL A 368 -13.57 -53.56 -4.77
C VAL A 368 -13.25 -52.87 -3.44
N GLU A 369 -13.12 -53.62 -2.33
CA GLU A 369 -12.71 -53.05 -1.05
C GLU A 369 -11.25 -52.53 -1.09
N GLU A 370 -10.33 -53.26 -1.71
CA GLU A 370 -8.98 -52.76 -1.98
C GLU A 370 -8.97 -51.52 -2.86
N ALA A 371 -9.80 -51.48 -3.92
CA ALA A 371 -9.92 -50.32 -4.79
C ALA A 371 -10.49 -49.10 -4.05
N LYS A 372 -11.43 -49.28 -3.11
CA LYS A 372 -11.93 -48.19 -2.24
C LYS A 372 -10.86 -47.61 -1.33
N LEU A 373 -9.96 -48.44 -0.81
CA LEU A 373 -8.83 -48.00 0.02
C LEU A 373 -7.76 -47.25 -0.78
N LEU A 374 -7.58 -47.63 -2.05
CA LEU A 374 -6.65 -46.98 -2.98
C LEU A 374 -7.26 -45.73 -3.64
N ALA A 375 -8.58 -45.64 -3.72
CA ALA A 375 -9.30 -44.55 -4.34
C ALA A 375 -9.14 -43.25 -3.52
N ARG A 376 -8.60 -42.23 -4.19
CA ARG A 376 -8.51 -40.86 -3.68
C ARG A 376 -9.79 -40.08 -4.07
N PRO A 377 -10.10 -38.95 -3.41
CA PRO A 377 -11.19 -38.07 -3.84
C PRO A 377 -11.08 -37.74 -5.33
N MET A 378 -12.22 -37.71 -6.04
CA MET A 378 -12.31 -37.49 -7.50
C MET A 378 -11.56 -36.23 -7.98
N ASP A 379 -11.43 -35.24 -7.10
CA ASP A 379 -10.81 -33.95 -7.40
C ASP A 379 -9.27 -34.00 -7.32
N TYR A 380 -8.70 -35.16 -6.95
CA TYR A 380 -7.25 -35.40 -6.84
C TYR A 380 -6.49 -34.38 -5.98
N ASP A 381 -7.16 -33.80 -4.98
CA ASP A 381 -6.57 -32.75 -4.16
C ASP A 381 -5.57 -33.33 -3.12
N TYR A 382 -4.48 -32.58 -2.86
CA TYR A 382 -3.48 -32.90 -1.84
C TYR A 382 -3.85 -32.31 -0.47
N LEU A 383 -4.94 -31.55 -0.37
CA LEU A 383 -5.36 -30.86 0.86
C LEU A 383 -5.60 -31.82 2.04
N ASP A 384 -6.09 -33.04 1.80
CA ASP A 384 -6.28 -34.05 2.84
C ASP A 384 -4.94 -34.53 3.46
N LEU A 385 -3.86 -34.56 2.67
CA LEU A 385 -2.51 -34.89 3.13
C LEU A 385 -1.90 -33.80 4.03
N LEU A 386 -2.42 -32.58 3.96
CA LEU A 386 -1.97 -31.46 4.79
C LEU A 386 -2.35 -31.60 6.26
N GLN A 387 -3.32 -32.46 6.60
CA GLN A 387 -3.78 -32.69 7.98
C GLN A 387 -2.62 -33.11 8.90
N THR A 388 -1.69 -33.92 8.39
CA THR A 388 -0.51 -34.39 9.14
C THR A 388 0.46 -33.26 9.53
N ARG A 389 0.44 -32.16 8.77
CA ARG A 389 1.35 -31.02 8.90
C ARG A 389 0.69 -29.82 9.61
N TYR A 390 -0.61 -29.88 9.87
CA TYR A 390 -1.36 -28.85 10.60
C TYR A 390 -0.74 -28.54 11.97
N SER A 391 -0.22 -29.56 12.67
CA SER A 391 0.46 -29.40 13.96
C SER A 391 1.66 -28.45 13.91
N TYR A 392 2.37 -28.41 12.76
CA TYR A 392 3.54 -27.58 12.57
C TYR A 392 3.17 -26.11 12.37
N LEU A 393 2.13 -25.83 11.59
CA LEU A 393 1.59 -24.48 11.39
C LEU A 393 0.96 -23.93 12.67
N ARG A 394 0.19 -24.77 13.38
CA ARG A 394 -0.52 -24.40 14.61
C ARG A 394 0.39 -23.81 15.68
N LYS A 395 1.70 -24.10 15.66
CA LYS A 395 2.71 -23.51 16.55
C LYS A 395 2.72 -21.99 16.55
N TYR A 396 2.40 -21.35 15.43
CA TYR A 396 2.43 -19.89 15.30
C TYR A 396 1.11 -19.28 14.77
N SER A 397 0.19 -20.09 14.22
CA SER A 397 -1.07 -19.57 13.65
C SER A 397 -1.90 -18.74 14.63
N ARG A 398 -1.98 -19.12 15.91
CA ARG A 398 -2.69 -18.34 16.93
C ARG A 398 -2.05 -16.96 17.12
N THR A 399 -0.72 -16.93 17.21
CA THR A 399 0.05 -15.69 17.33
C THR A 399 -0.13 -14.81 16.09
N LEU A 400 -0.10 -15.40 14.89
CA LEU A 400 -0.35 -14.69 13.65
C LEU A 400 -1.71 -13.98 13.66
N LEU A 401 -2.78 -14.68 14.05
CA LEU A 401 -4.14 -14.12 14.06
C LEU A 401 -4.37 -13.10 15.17
N ASN A 402 -3.71 -13.27 16.32
CA ASN A 402 -3.84 -12.36 17.45
C ASN A 402 -3.05 -11.06 17.27
N GLU A 403 -1.92 -11.12 16.57
CA GLU A 403 -0.95 -10.02 16.54
C GLU A 403 -0.94 -9.29 15.21
N LEU A 404 -1.33 -9.90 14.09
CA LEU A 404 -1.45 -9.17 12.83
C LEU A 404 -2.87 -8.63 12.69
N GLU A 405 -2.97 -7.36 12.32
CA GLU A 405 -4.23 -6.72 12.00
C GLU A 405 -4.54 -6.97 10.52
N PHE A 406 -5.66 -7.64 10.25
CA PHE A 406 -6.10 -7.95 8.89
C PHE A 406 -7.18 -6.96 8.49
N GLY A 407 -6.88 -6.12 7.50
CA GLY A 407 -7.84 -5.27 6.81
C GLY A 407 -8.25 -5.90 5.48
N SER A 408 -9.49 -5.66 5.06
CA SER A 408 -9.96 -6.04 3.72
C SER A 408 -10.52 -4.82 3.00
N THR A 409 -10.34 -4.76 1.68
CA THR A 409 -11.04 -3.79 0.85
C THR A 409 -12.50 -4.22 0.69
N GLN A 410 -13.39 -3.27 0.37
CA GLN A 410 -14.83 -3.56 0.27
C GLN A 410 -15.15 -4.72 -0.71
N ALA A 411 -14.29 -4.94 -1.72
CA ALA A 411 -14.41 -6.02 -2.70
C ALA A 411 -13.86 -7.39 -2.22
N ALA A 412 -13.12 -7.45 -1.11
CA ALA A 412 -12.40 -8.64 -0.65
C ALA A 412 -12.90 -9.17 0.71
N LYS A 413 -14.11 -8.78 1.15
CA LYS A 413 -14.68 -9.28 2.40
C LYS A 413 -14.95 -10.79 2.30
N LEU A 414 -14.27 -11.57 3.15
CA LEU A 414 -14.50 -12.99 3.30
C LEU A 414 -15.71 -13.23 4.21
N ASN A 415 -16.80 -13.74 3.66
CA ASN A 415 -17.98 -14.11 4.43
C ASN A 415 -17.81 -15.53 4.99
N ILE A 416 -17.66 -15.68 6.30
CA ILE A 416 -17.55 -16.98 6.97
C ILE A 416 -18.80 -17.22 7.81
N ILE A 417 -19.53 -18.30 7.51
CA ILE A 417 -20.64 -18.77 8.35
C ILE A 417 -20.10 -19.78 9.35
N PHE A 418 -20.06 -19.41 10.63
CA PHE A 418 -19.69 -20.32 11.73
C PHE A 418 -20.94 -20.92 12.37
N GLY A 419 -21.09 -22.24 12.27
CA GLY A 419 -22.12 -22.99 13.00
C GLY A 419 -21.51 -23.70 14.22
N TYR A 420 -21.96 -23.35 15.42
CA TYR A 420 -21.65 -24.07 16.65
C TYR A 420 -22.79 -25.05 16.98
N VAL A 421 -22.46 -26.32 17.13
CA VAL A 421 -23.45 -27.35 17.49
C VAL A 421 -23.26 -27.68 18.95
N GLN A 422 -24.17 -27.20 19.80
CA GLN A 422 -24.24 -27.63 21.20
C GLN A 422 -25.13 -28.88 21.27
N ASN A 423 -24.53 -30.07 21.21
CA ASN A 423 -25.26 -31.29 21.56
C ASN A 423 -24.40 -32.24 22.41
N LYS A 424 -25.02 -32.84 23.43
CA LYS A 424 -24.36 -33.67 24.47
C LYS A 424 -24.07 -35.12 24.05
N ASN A 425 -24.40 -35.53 22.82
CA ASN A 425 -24.12 -36.88 22.33
C ASN A 425 -22.86 -36.92 21.45
N VAL A 426 -21.81 -37.53 21.99
CA VAL A 426 -20.39 -37.46 21.54
C VAL A 426 -20.04 -38.42 20.40
N ASN A 427 -20.95 -39.30 19.98
CA ASN A 427 -20.56 -40.46 19.15
C ASN A 427 -20.67 -40.29 17.64
N ASP A 428 -21.09 -39.14 17.10
CA ASP A 428 -21.04 -38.90 15.64
C ASP A 428 -20.82 -37.41 15.27
N PRO A 429 -19.55 -36.94 15.18
CA PRO A 429 -19.20 -35.57 14.81
C PRO A 429 -19.56 -35.19 13.37
N HIS A 430 -19.84 -36.17 12.50
CA HIS A 430 -20.11 -35.94 11.09
C HIS A 430 -21.58 -35.62 10.81
N ASN A 431 -22.49 -35.85 11.76
CA ASN A 431 -23.94 -35.70 11.58
C ASN A 431 -24.55 -34.54 12.40
N LEU A 432 -23.79 -33.47 12.61
CA LEU A 432 -24.17 -32.31 13.42
C LEU A 432 -25.19 -31.36 12.74
N GLY A 433 -25.73 -31.72 11.58
CA GLY A 433 -26.71 -30.89 10.86
C GLY A 433 -26.13 -29.69 10.09
N LYS A 434 -24.79 -29.57 9.96
CA LYS A 434 -24.13 -28.48 9.20
C LYS A 434 -24.65 -28.39 7.76
N SER A 435 -24.70 -29.52 7.05
CA SER A 435 -25.25 -29.57 5.69
C SER A 435 -26.75 -29.29 5.66
N ALA A 436 -27.49 -29.64 6.73
CA ALA A 436 -28.91 -29.34 6.84
C ALA A 436 -29.16 -27.83 6.96
N LEU A 437 -28.32 -27.11 7.70
CA LEU A 437 -28.36 -25.66 7.82
C LEU A 437 -28.06 -24.97 6.49
N VAL A 438 -27.03 -25.42 5.76
CA VAL A 438 -26.72 -24.89 4.42
C VAL A 438 -27.90 -25.10 3.47
N HIS A 439 -28.49 -26.30 3.46
CA HIS A 439 -29.69 -26.55 2.68
C HIS A 439 -30.87 -25.68 3.12
N LEU A 440 -31.04 -25.42 4.42
CA LEU A 440 -32.08 -24.54 4.95
C LEU A 440 -31.89 -23.10 4.49
N ILE A 441 -30.67 -22.58 4.50
CA ILE A 441 -30.35 -21.24 3.99
C ILE A 441 -30.65 -21.17 2.49
N ASP A 442 -30.21 -22.15 1.70
CA ASP A 442 -30.57 -22.28 0.28
C ASP A 442 -32.09 -22.26 0.07
N PHE A 443 -32.82 -23.01 0.89
CA PHE A 443 -34.28 -23.03 0.87
C PHE A 443 -34.84 -21.65 1.23
N MET A 444 -34.35 -20.96 2.25
CA MET A 444 -34.85 -19.62 2.57
C MET A 444 -34.51 -18.60 1.48
N LEU A 445 -33.38 -18.77 0.79
CA LEU A 445 -32.97 -18.04 -0.42
C LEU A 445 -33.63 -18.56 -1.71
N LEU A 446 -34.87 -19.00 -1.60
CA LEU A 446 -35.79 -19.31 -2.70
C LEU A 446 -35.39 -20.48 -3.62
N LYS A 447 -34.43 -21.33 -3.23
CA LYS A 447 -34.10 -22.53 -4.00
C LYS A 447 -35.30 -23.47 -4.12
N GLU A 448 -35.49 -24.02 -5.31
CA GLU A 448 -36.55 -24.99 -5.60
C GLU A 448 -36.25 -26.36 -4.98
N VAL A 449 -37.27 -26.98 -4.38
CA VAL A 449 -37.18 -28.33 -3.84
C VAL A 449 -37.48 -29.35 -4.94
N LYS A 450 -36.45 -29.73 -5.70
CA LYS A 450 -36.54 -30.72 -6.79
C LYS A 450 -36.42 -32.16 -6.27
N LYS A 451 -36.88 -33.14 -7.06
CA LYS A 451 -36.78 -34.58 -6.75
C LYS A 451 -35.31 -34.96 -6.50
N GLY A 452 -35.04 -35.62 -5.37
CA GLY A 452 -33.68 -36.02 -4.96
C GLY A 452 -32.92 -34.99 -4.11
N SER A 453 -33.44 -33.77 -3.94
CA SER A 453 -32.84 -32.78 -3.02
C SER A 453 -32.99 -33.19 -1.54
N TYR A 454 -32.15 -32.63 -0.67
CA TYR A 454 -32.15 -32.91 0.78
C TYR A 454 -33.55 -32.81 1.40
N PHE A 455 -34.26 -31.72 1.12
CA PHE A 455 -35.59 -31.48 1.67
C PHE A 455 -36.70 -32.28 0.99
N TYR A 456 -36.54 -32.66 -0.28
CA TYR A 456 -37.49 -33.57 -0.93
C TYR A 456 -37.51 -34.93 -0.22
N ASN A 457 -36.32 -35.47 0.09
CA ASN A 457 -36.18 -36.77 0.76
C ASN A 457 -36.64 -36.73 2.24
N LYS A 458 -36.63 -35.55 2.87
CA LYS A 458 -37.03 -35.35 4.27
C LYS A 458 -38.35 -34.59 4.45
N LYS A 459 -39.17 -34.47 3.41
CA LYS A 459 -40.40 -33.67 3.42
C LYS A 459 -41.38 -34.05 4.55
N LYS A 460 -41.42 -35.33 4.94
CA LYS A 460 -42.26 -35.80 6.07
C LYS A 460 -41.80 -35.25 7.42
N VAL A 461 -40.50 -35.04 7.62
CA VAL A 461 -39.93 -34.56 8.90
C VAL A 461 -40.26 -33.09 9.11
N PHE A 462 -40.17 -32.30 8.04
CA PHE A 462 -40.35 -30.86 8.10
C PHE A 462 -41.76 -30.39 7.78
N LYS A 463 -42.72 -31.31 7.53
CA LYS A 463 -44.06 -31.00 7.01
C LYS A 463 -44.74 -29.85 7.76
N ASP A 464 -44.68 -29.88 9.08
CA ASP A 464 -45.35 -28.91 9.96
C ASP A 464 -44.46 -27.75 10.40
N HIS A 465 -43.31 -27.55 9.76
CA HIS A 465 -42.37 -26.48 10.09
C HIS A 465 -42.53 -25.29 9.16
N THR A 466 -42.49 -24.11 9.77
CA THR A 466 -42.38 -22.82 9.10
C THR A 466 -41.06 -22.19 9.52
N PHE A 467 -40.33 -21.68 8.54
CA PHE A 467 -39.01 -21.10 8.72
C PHE A 467 -39.02 -19.62 8.39
N TYR A 468 -38.17 -18.88 9.11
CA TYR A 468 -37.99 -17.45 9.00
C TYR A 468 -36.52 -17.14 8.76
N LEU A 469 -36.23 -16.23 7.84
CA LEU A 469 -34.89 -15.72 7.55
C LEU A 469 -34.97 -14.21 7.43
N GLU A 470 -34.19 -13.49 8.21
CA GLU A 470 -34.06 -12.04 8.13
C GLU A 470 -32.71 -11.69 7.53
N ILE A 471 -32.71 -10.74 6.59
CA ILE A 471 -31.52 -10.29 5.86
C ILE A 471 -31.46 -8.77 5.96
N GLU A 472 -30.36 -8.24 6.49
CA GLU A 472 -30.05 -6.82 6.41
C GLU A 472 -29.65 -6.47 4.96
N LEU A 473 -30.37 -5.52 4.36
CA LEU A 473 -30.20 -5.06 2.99
C LEU A 473 -29.15 -3.94 2.90
N ASN A 474 -28.63 -3.71 1.69
CA ASN A 474 -27.59 -2.70 1.44
C ASN A 474 -28.02 -1.26 1.77
N ASN A 475 -29.33 -0.99 1.79
CA ASN A 475 -29.92 0.31 2.13
C ASN A 475 -30.19 0.47 3.64
N GLY A 476 -29.87 -0.54 4.47
CA GLY A 476 -30.09 -0.53 5.92
C GLY A 476 -31.47 -1.03 6.37
N GLU A 477 -32.35 -1.41 5.44
CA GLU A 477 -33.62 -2.08 5.74
C GLU A 477 -33.39 -3.58 6.03
N TYR A 478 -34.38 -4.25 6.62
CA TYR A 478 -34.38 -5.67 6.94
C TYR A 478 -35.48 -6.37 6.16
N LEU A 479 -35.11 -7.40 5.39
CA LEU A 479 -36.03 -8.26 4.65
C LEU A 479 -36.20 -9.59 5.39
N THR A 480 -37.42 -9.84 5.87
CA THR A 480 -37.81 -11.10 6.50
C THR A 480 -38.58 -11.97 5.52
N ILE A 481 -38.09 -13.18 5.29
CA ILE A 481 -38.68 -14.20 4.42
C ILE A 481 -39.30 -15.30 5.30
N ARG A 482 -40.55 -15.64 5.04
CA ARG A 482 -41.23 -16.80 5.63
C ARG A 482 -41.50 -17.85 4.57
N ARG A 483 -41.11 -19.10 4.84
CA ARG A 483 -41.43 -20.26 4.01
C ARG A 483 -41.90 -21.43 4.87
N SER A 484 -42.99 -22.07 4.45
CA SER A 484 -43.54 -23.25 5.10
C SER A 484 -43.42 -24.49 4.23
N PHE A 485 -43.16 -25.63 4.86
CA PHE A 485 -43.17 -26.93 4.16
C PHE A 485 -44.57 -27.44 3.80
N ASN A 486 -45.60 -26.88 4.43
CA ASN A 486 -46.99 -27.11 4.02
C ASN A 486 -47.26 -26.53 2.62
N ASN A 487 -46.57 -25.45 2.24
CA ASN A 487 -46.71 -24.83 0.92
C ASN A 487 -45.35 -24.38 0.36
N ILE A 488 -44.52 -25.36 -0.02
CA ILE A 488 -43.12 -25.14 -0.44
C ILE A 488 -42.98 -24.15 -1.59
N THR A 489 -43.97 -24.01 -2.47
CA THR A 489 -43.89 -23.09 -3.62
C THR A 489 -44.32 -21.67 -3.29
N ARG A 490 -44.69 -21.39 -2.04
CA ARG A 490 -45.19 -20.09 -1.59
C ARG A 490 -44.26 -19.46 -0.57
N VAL A 491 -44.20 -18.14 -0.65
CA VAL A 491 -43.26 -17.32 0.13
C VAL A 491 -43.99 -16.08 0.59
N ASP A 492 -43.77 -15.69 1.83
CA ASP A 492 -44.17 -14.38 2.35
C ASP A 492 -42.92 -13.56 2.64
N MET A 493 -43.00 -12.25 2.41
CA MET A 493 -41.89 -11.32 2.63
C MET A 493 -42.37 -10.07 3.33
N LYS A 494 -41.52 -9.54 4.20
CA LYS A 494 -41.74 -8.28 4.91
C LYS A 494 -40.46 -7.45 4.92
N ILE A 495 -40.59 -6.15 4.74
CA ILE A 495 -39.48 -5.20 4.74
C ILE A 495 -39.72 -4.18 5.85
N LEU A 496 -38.73 -4.00 6.71
CA LEU A 496 -38.78 -3.07 7.85
C LEU A 496 -37.51 -2.22 7.87
N GLU A 497 -37.61 -1.02 8.45
CA GLU A 497 -36.42 -0.16 8.69
C GLU A 497 -35.58 -0.65 9.89
N TYR A 498 -36.03 -1.67 10.61
CA TYR A 498 -35.38 -2.24 11.79
C TYR A 498 -35.55 -3.76 11.84
N SER A 499 -34.61 -4.47 12.48
CA SER A 499 -34.70 -5.92 12.70
C SER A 499 -35.92 -6.27 13.57
N SER A 500 -36.70 -7.26 13.16
CA SER A 500 -37.80 -7.80 13.96
C SER A 500 -37.35 -8.94 14.89
N GLU A 501 -36.06 -9.24 14.96
CA GLU A 501 -35.48 -10.37 15.72
C GLU A 501 -36.18 -11.72 15.43
N LEU A 502 -36.67 -11.89 14.19
CA LEU A 502 -37.46 -13.06 13.75
C LEU A 502 -38.77 -13.30 14.56
N LEU A 503 -39.30 -12.29 15.26
CA LEU A 503 -40.61 -12.36 15.90
C LEU A 503 -41.72 -12.46 14.84
N GLU A 504 -42.73 -13.28 15.12
CA GLU A 504 -43.82 -13.57 14.19
C GLU A 504 -44.58 -12.28 13.86
N CYS A 505 -44.52 -11.85 12.59
CA CYS A 505 -45.22 -10.67 12.12
C CYS A 505 -46.66 -11.01 11.74
N ASP A 506 -47.62 -10.29 12.33
CA ASP A 506 -49.06 -10.47 12.04
C ASP A 506 -49.43 -10.00 10.63
N GLU A 507 -48.75 -8.97 10.12
CA GLU A 507 -48.97 -8.39 8.78
C GLU A 507 -47.71 -8.48 7.91
N TRP A 508 -47.87 -8.90 6.64
CA TRP A 508 -46.82 -9.13 5.66
C TRP A 508 -47.03 -8.24 4.43
N ASP A 509 -45.97 -7.60 3.95
CA ASP A 509 -46.05 -6.71 2.78
C ASP A 509 -46.34 -7.51 1.50
N TYR A 510 -45.79 -8.72 1.42
CA TYR A 510 -46.08 -9.66 0.35
C TYR A 510 -46.52 -10.99 0.94
N THR A 511 -47.73 -11.42 0.58
CA THR A 511 -48.29 -12.70 1.01
C THR A 511 -48.48 -13.65 -0.16
N ASN A 512 -48.22 -14.94 0.08
CA ASN A 512 -48.52 -16.05 -0.82
C ASN A 512 -47.90 -15.89 -2.23
N LEU A 513 -46.71 -15.28 -2.31
CA LEU A 513 -45.98 -15.10 -3.56
C LEU A 513 -45.62 -16.47 -4.16
N VAL A 514 -45.74 -16.59 -5.48
CA VAL A 514 -45.23 -17.77 -6.19
C VAL A 514 -43.70 -17.69 -6.20
N LEU A 515 -43.04 -18.81 -5.89
CA LEU A 515 -41.58 -18.90 -5.87
C LEU A 515 -40.94 -18.40 -7.18
N ASN A 516 -41.37 -18.96 -8.32
CA ASN A 516 -40.95 -18.64 -9.69
C ASN A 516 -42.17 -18.71 -10.63
N THR A 517 -42.26 -17.82 -11.62
CA THR A 517 -43.32 -17.84 -12.65
C THR A 517 -42.79 -17.28 -13.96
N THR A 518 -43.30 -17.79 -15.09
CA THR A 518 -43.05 -17.26 -16.44
C THR A 518 -44.17 -16.35 -16.94
N SER A 519 -45.21 -16.15 -16.13
CA SER A 519 -46.34 -15.28 -16.47
C SER A 519 -45.98 -13.81 -16.26
N GLU A 520 -46.18 -12.99 -17.29
CA GLU A 520 -45.90 -11.54 -17.25
C GLU A 520 -46.77 -10.77 -16.23
N ASN A 521 -47.90 -11.34 -15.82
CA ASN A 521 -48.87 -10.70 -14.93
C ASN A 521 -48.65 -11.00 -13.43
N VAL A 522 -47.59 -11.73 -13.06
CA VAL A 522 -47.33 -12.13 -11.66
C VAL A 522 -45.86 -11.90 -11.34
N THR A 523 -45.57 -11.06 -10.34
CA THR A 523 -44.21 -10.87 -9.84
C THR A 523 -43.82 -12.05 -8.92
N PRO A 524 -42.80 -12.85 -9.27
CA PRO A 524 -42.36 -13.95 -8.41
C PRO A 524 -41.53 -13.45 -7.23
N ALA A 525 -41.47 -14.26 -6.18
CA ALA A 525 -40.63 -14.01 -5.01
C ALA A 525 -39.16 -13.79 -5.38
N THR A 526 -38.63 -14.51 -6.39
CA THR A 526 -37.25 -14.36 -6.86
C THR A 526 -36.96 -13.00 -7.48
N ALA A 527 -37.92 -12.40 -8.18
CA ALA A 527 -37.75 -11.06 -8.75
C ALA A 527 -37.62 -10.01 -7.63
N ILE A 528 -38.51 -10.07 -6.63
CA ILE A 528 -38.49 -9.15 -5.47
C ILE A 528 -37.19 -9.31 -4.69
N LEU A 529 -36.75 -10.55 -4.44
CA LEU A 529 -35.53 -10.80 -3.68
C LEU A 529 -34.27 -10.34 -4.42
N ASN A 530 -34.16 -10.59 -5.72
CA ASN A 530 -33.03 -10.14 -6.53
C ASN A 530 -32.99 -8.61 -6.64
N GLU A 531 -34.15 -7.96 -6.79
CA GLU A 531 -34.26 -6.49 -6.77
C GLU A 531 -33.72 -5.93 -5.45
N LYS A 532 -34.13 -6.51 -4.32
CA LYS A 532 -33.73 -6.02 -2.99
C LYS A 532 -32.27 -6.29 -2.66
N LEU A 533 -31.69 -7.39 -3.14
CA LEU A 533 -30.27 -7.70 -2.94
C LEU A 533 -29.33 -7.03 -3.95
N ASN A 534 -29.84 -6.46 -5.05
CA ASN A 534 -29.04 -5.93 -6.16
C ASN A 534 -28.12 -6.98 -6.84
N PHE A 535 -28.44 -8.28 -6.75
CA PHE A 535 -27.78 -9.35 -7.50
C PHE A 535 -28.66 -10.59 -7.62
N ASP A 536 -28.36 -11.46 -8.60
CA ASP A 536 -29.06 -12.72 -8.81
C ASP A 536 -28.59 -13.80 -7.84
N ILE A 537 -29.47 -14.25 -6.94
CA ILE A 537 -29.14 -15.26 -5.93
C ILE A 537 -29.10 -16.67 -6.52
N LEU A 538 -29.87 -16.90 -7.59
CA LEU A 538 -29.94 -18.16 -8.31
C LEU A 538 -29.40 -17.97 -9.73
N ARG A 539 -28.07 -17.86 -9.87
CA ARG A 539 -27.43 -18.07 -11.18
C ARG A 539 -27.26 -19.57 -11.39
N ASN A 540 -28.27 -20.19 -11.98
CA ASN A 540 -28.22 -21.42 -12.80
C ASN A 540 -29.63 -21.87 -13.18
#